data_AF-A0A841JL42-F1
#
_entry.id   AF-A0A841JL42-F1
#
_cell.length_a   1.000
_cell.length_b   1.000
_cell.length_c   1.000
_cell.angle_alpha   90.00
_cell.angle_beta   90.00
_cell.angle_gamma   90.00
#
_symmetry.space_group_name_H-M   'P 1'
#
loop_
_entity.id
_entity.type
_entity.pdbx_description
1 polymer ?
#
loop_
_entity_poly.entity_id
_entity_poly.type
_entity_poly.pdbx_seq_one_letter_code
_entity_poly.pdbx_strand_id
1 'polypeptide(L)'
;MKTLKITLFVLLIAATKLVCAQELQSKTAVNKSTIEKNKDVVIKFNKAYWESGNVKIVKELFPDYYVDHFEPHDGNGPPIDTILLVEFMTSFKKAFSNVNIEFHEVLGEGDKVSLLKTITATHTGEFLGKAATGKKVVINIVETDILKDGKITDTWALSNLPQVIQAL
;
A
#
# COMPACT_ATOMS: atom_id res chain seq x y z
N MET A 1 -23.65 -50.82 -28.07
CA MET A 1 -23.47 -49.41 -28.52
C MET A 1 -24.00 -48.36 -27.54
N LYS A 2 -25.18 -48.50 -26.91
CA LYS A 2 -25.73 -47.47 -25.98
C LYS A 2 -24.91 -47.29 -24.69
N THR A 3 -24.45 -48.37 -24.07
CA THR A 3 -23.62 -48.35 -22.85
C THR A 3 -22.26 -47.67 -23.07
N LEU A 4 -21.57 -47.95 -24.18
CA LEU A 4 -20.30 -47.32 -24.52
C LEU A 4 -20.42 -45.79 -24.70
N LYS A 5 -21.54 -45.31 -25.27
CA LYS A 5 -21.83 -43.87 -25.42
C LYS A 5 -22.08 -43.19 -24.08
N ILE A 6 -22.76 -43.86 -23.14
CA ILE A 6 -23.02 -43.32 -21.79
C ILE A 6 -21.72 -43.22 -21.00
N THR A 7 -20.88 -44.26 -21.02
CA THR A 7 -19.58 -44.24 -20.34
C THR A 7 -18.65 -43.16 -20.88
N LEU A 8 -18.60 -42.99 -22.21
CA LEU A 8 -17.79 -41.95 -22.84
C LEU A 8 -18.26 -40.53 -22.46
N PHE A 9 -19.58 -40.32 -22.36
CA PHE A 9 -20.16 -39.05 -21.95
C PHE A 9 -19.90 -38.72 -20.47
N VAL A 10 -19.98 -39.72 -19.58
CA VAL A 10 -19.63 -39.56 -18.15
C VAL A 10 -18.14 -39.26 -17.97
N LEU A 11 -17.26 -39.94 -18.71
CA LEU A 11 -15.82 -39.67 -18.71
C LEU A 11 -15.50 -38.25 -19.21
N LEU A 12 -16.21 -37.78 -20.25
CA LEU A 12 -16.04 -36.41 -20.75
C LEU A 12 -16.43 -35.37 -19.71
N ILE A 13 -17.58 -35.53 -19.04
CA ILE A 13 -18.01 -34.62 -17.95
C ILE A 13 -17.02 -34.63 -16.79
N ALA A 14 -16.52 -35.81 -16.39
CA ALA A 14 -15.52 -35.94 -15.33
C ALA A 14 -14.21 -35.23 -15.70
N ALA A 15 -13.73 -35.39 -16.94
CA ALA A 15 -12.55 -34.71 -17.45
C ALA A 15 -12.74 -33.19 -17.49
N THR A 16 -13.89 -32.69 -17.96
CA THR A 16 -14.18 -31.24 -17.96
C THR A 16 -14.23 -30.67 -16.55
N LYS A 17 -14.85 -31.36 -15.59
CA LYS A 17 -14.88 -30.93 -14.18
C LYS A 17 -13.47 -30.87 -13.57
N LEU A 18 -12.61 -31.85 -13.90
CA LEU A 18 -11.23 -31.89 -13.40
C LEU A 18 -10.39 -30.73 -13.94
N VAL A 19 -10.47 -30.46 -15.25
CA VAL A 19 -9.78 -29.32 -15.88
C VAL A 19 -10.26 -27.99 -15.28
N CYS A 20 -11.58 -27.82 -15.12
CA CYS A 20 -12.14 -26.60 -14.52
C CYS A 20 -11.68 -26.39 -13.07
N ALA A 21 -11.62 -27.46 -12.27
CA ALA A 21 -11.10 -27.39 -10.90
C ALA A 21 -9.61 -27.01 -10.84
N GLN A 22 -8.80 -27.57 -11.75
CA GLN A 22 -7.37 -27.25 -11.85
C GLN A 22 -7.14 -25.78 -12.25
N GLU A 23 -7.89 -25.26 -13.22
CA GLU A 23 -7.84 -23.85 -13.60
C GLU A 23 -8.23 -22.92 -12.46
N LEU A 24 -9.28 -23.26 -11.71
CA LEU A 24 -9.74 -22.45 -10.57
C LEU A 24 -8.68 -22.40 -9.47
N GLN A 25 -8.08 -23.55 -9.12
CA GLN A 25 -6.99 -23.62 -8.14
C GLN A 25 -5.77 -22.82 -8.58
N SER A 26 -5.38 -22.90 -9.86
CA SER A 26 -4.27 -22.12 -10.42
C SER A 26 -4.54 -20.62 -10.32
N LYS A 27 -5.73 -20.15 -10.73
CA LYS A 27 -6.12 -18.74 -10.64
C LYS A 27 -6.13 -18.24 -9.19
N THR A 28 -6.65 -19.02 -8.25
CA THR A 28 -6.65 -18.67 -6.82
C THR A 28 -5.22 -18.57 -6.27
N ALA A 29 -4.34 -19.51 -6.61
CA ALA A 29 -2.95 -19.49 -6.17
C ALA A 29 -2.17 -18.31 -6.74
N VAL A 30 -2.34 -18.00 -8.03
CA VAL A 30 -1.73 -16.83 -8.67
C VAL A 30 -2.24 -15.54 -8.03
N ASN A 31 -3.55 -15.40 -7.83
CA ASN A 31 -4.13 -14.22 -7.20
C ASN A 31 -3.61 -14.02 -5.77
N LYS A 32 -3.56 -15.10 -4.97
CA LYS A 32 -2.96 -15.05 -3.62
C LYS A 32 -1.49 -14.63 -3.67
N SER A 33 -0.71 -15.17 -4.61
CA SER A 33 0.70 -14.77 -4.77
C SER A 33 0.86 -13.30 -5.17
N THR A 34 0.00 -12.77 -6.03
CA THR A 34 0.02 -11.36 -6.42
C THR A 34 -0.33 -10.45 -5.24
N ILE A 35 -1.35 -10.80 -4.46
CA ILE A 35 -1.75 -10.03 -3.27
C ILE A 35 -0.60 -9.95 -2.26
N GLU A 36 0.08 -11.06 -1.97
CA GLU A 36 1.21 -11.04 -1.03
C GLU A 36 2.39 -10.21 -1.56
N LYS A 37 2.68 -10.25 -2.87
CA LYS A 37 3.68 -9.35 -3.48
C LYS A 37 3.31 -7.87 -3.36
N ASN A 38 2.02 -7.54 -3.55
CA ASN A 38 1.54 -6.17 -3.40
C ASN A 38 1.70 -5.68 -1.96
N LYS A 39 1.36 -6.52 -0.98
CA LYS A 39 1.60 -6.23 0.44
C LYS A 39 3.07 -5.97 0.73
N ASP A 40 3.98 -6.80 0.19
CA ASP A 40 5.41 -6.61 0.36
C ASP A 40 5.90 -5.27 -0.22
N VAL A 41 5.40 -4.88 -1.39
CA VAL A 41 5.69 -3.57 -2.00
C VAL A 41 5.26 -2.43 -1.08
N VAL A 42 4.03 -2.47 -0.58
CA VAL A 42 3.47 -1.40 0.27
C VAL A 42 4.16 -1.35 1.64
N ILE A 43 4.48 -2.49 2.24
CA ILE A 43 5.27 -2.55 3.48
C ILE A 43 6.68 -1.98 3.26
N LYS A 44 7.35 -2.37 2.16
CA LYS A 44 8.69 -1.90 1.80
C LYS A 44 8.69 -0.39 1.61
N PHE A 45 7.73 0.15 0.86
CA PHE A 45 7.56 1.57 0.68
C PHE A 45 7.40 2.29 2.02
N ASN A 46 6.50 1.81 2.88
CA ASN A 46 6.20 2.46 4.15
C ASN A 46 7.36 2.50 5.14
N LYS A 47 8.13 1.41 5.25
CA LYS A 47 9.36 1.40 6.04
C LYS A 47 10.39 2.37 5.48
N ALA A 48 10.52 2.44 4.15
CA ALA A 48 11.42 3.38 3.51
C ALA A 48 10.97 4.83 3.68
N TYR A 49 9.66 5.08 3.66
CA TYR A 49 9.04 6.39 3.81
C TYR A 49 9.23 6.95 5.22
N TRP A 50 8.81 6.21 6.24
CA TRP A 50 8.77 6.69 7.61
C TRP A 50 10.09 6.46 8.36
N GLU A 51 10.66 5.25 8.33
CA GLU A 51 11.78 4.90 9.19
C GLU A 51 13.13 5.34 8.59
N SER A 52 13.46 4.83 7.40
CA SER A 52 14.77 5.08 6.81
C SER A 52 14.86 6.44 6.12
N GLY A 53 13.74 7.00 5.64
CA GLY A 53 13.72 8.19 4.79
C GLY A 53 14.41 7.96 3.43
N ASN A 54 14.34 6.74 2.88
CA ASN A 54 15.05 6.38 1.65
C ASN A 54 14.24 6.83 0.42
N VAL A 55 14.41 8.08 0.01
CA VAL A 55 13.66 8.69 -1.10
C VAL A 55 13.85 8.00 -2.45
N LYS A 56 14.94 7.23 -2.64
CA LYS A 56 15.19 6.49 -3.90
C LYS A 56 14.11 5.45 -4.18
N ILE A 57 13.42 4.98 -3.15
CA ILE A 57 12.35 3.99 -3.26
C ILE A 57 11.18 4.51 -4.11
N VAL A 58 10.95 5.83 -4.13
CA VAL A 58 9.82 6.44 -4.84
C VAL A 58 9.92 6.14 -6.34
N LYS A 59 11.11 6.30 -6.93
CA LYS A 59 11.34 5.99 -8.36
C LYS A 59 11.15 4.50 -8.69
N GLU A 60 11.38 3.62 -7.72
CA GLU A 60 11.20 2.18 -7.89
C GLU A 60 9.72 1.80 -7.85
N LEU A 61 8.98 2.32 -6.86
CA LEU A 61 7.66 1.84 -6.49
C LEU A 61 6.51 2.73 -6.95
N PHE A 62 6.78 3.86 -7.58
CA PHE A 62 5.77 4.74 -8.16
C PHE A 62 6.01 4.95 -9.67
N PRO A 63 4.95 5.24 -10.44
CA PRO A 63 5.05 5.98 -11.71
C PRO A 63 5.53 7.42 -11.45
N ASP A 64 5.70 8.23 -12.51
CA ASP A 64 6.08 9.65 -12.34
C ASP A 64 4.99 10.45 -11.59
N TYR A 65 3.73 10.03 -11.71
CA TYR A 65 2.55 10.64 -11.09
C TYR A 65 1.63 9.60 -10.46
N TYR A 66 1.10 9.89 -9.27
CA TYR A 66 0.10 9.06 -8.59
C TYR A 66 -1.13 9.90 -8.23
N VAL A 67 -2.24 9.27 -7.89
CA VAL A 67 -3.46 9.97 -7.46
C VAL A 67 -3.64 9.82 -5.95
N ASP A 68 -3.68 10.94 -5.23
CA ASP A 68 -4.19 10.95 -3.86
C ASP A 68 -5.67 11.31 -3.88
N HIS A 69 -6.52 10.36 -3.55
CA HIS A 69 -7.97 10.53 -3.58
C HIS A 69 -8.53 11.25 -2.34
N PHE A 70 -7.69 11.55 -1.34
CA PHE A 70 -8.14 12.32 -0.19
C PHE A 70 -8.23 13.82 -0.50
N GLU A 71 -7.36 14.34 -1.37
CA GLU A 71 -7.37 15.75 -1.80
C GLU A 71 -7.43 15.90 -3.33
N PRO A 72 -8.45 16.61 -3.89
CA PRO A 72 -9.55 17.25 -3.20
C PRO A 72 -10.53 16.23 -2.62
N HIS A 73 -11.24 16.65 -1.57
CA HIS A 73 -12.22 15.85 -0.83
C HIS A 73 -13.48 15.44 -1.63
N ASP A 74 -13.42 15.47 -2.96
CA ASP A 74 -14.44 14.96 -3.87
C ASP A 74 -14.15 13.52 -4.35
N GLY A 75 -13.02 12.94 -3.93
CA GLY A 75 -12.62 11.59 -4.27
C GLY A 75 -11.92 11.47 -5.64
N ASN A 76 -11.69 12.58 -6.34
CA ASN A 76 -11.03 12.64 -7.65
C ASN A 76 -9.81 13.56 -7.59
N GLY A 77 -8.82 13.16 -6.79
CA GLY A 77 -7.46 13.71 -6.78
C GLY A 77 -6.94 14.03 -8.17
N PRO A 78 -6.38 15.22 -8.44
CA PRO A 78 -5.55 15.39 -9.63
C PRO A 78 -4.32 14.49 -9.50
N PRO A 79 -3.70 14.09 -10.62
CA PRO A 79 -2.39 13.46 -10.58
C PRO A 79 -1.38 14.36 -9.85
N ILE A 80 -0.66 13.78 -8.89
CA ILE A 80 0.36 14.41 -8.07
C ILE A 80 1.73 13.93 -8.54
N ASP A 81 2.64 14.87 -8.80
CA ASP A 81 4.02 14.56 -9.12
C ASP A 81 4.70 13.91 -7.91
N THR A 82 5.34 12.75 -8.13
CA THR A 82 6.02 12.02 -7.07
C THR A 82 7.17 12.78 -6.41
N ILE A 83 7.65 13.88 -7.01
CA ILE A 83 8.59 14.79 -6.36
C ILE A 83 8.06 15.33 -5.03
N LEU A 84 6.75 15.55 -4.90
CA LEU A 84 6.14 16.05 -3.67
C LEU A 84 6.23 15.02 -2.52
N LEU A 85 6.17 13.72 -2.83
CA LEU A 85 6.45 12.66 -1.86
C LEU A 85 7.91 12.73 -1.37
N VAL A 86 8.86 12.92 -2.30
CA VAL A 86 10.29 13.02 -1.98
C VAL A 86 10.59 14.24 -1.11
N GLU A 87 9.99 15.39 -1.41
CA GLU A 87 10.12 16.62 -0.64
C GLU A 87 9.58 16.47 0.78
N PHE A 88 8.39 15.87 0.91
CA PHE A 88 7.79 15.58 2.21
C PHE A 88 8.65 14.60 3.02
N MET A 89 9.04 13.46 2.44
CA MET A 89 9.90 12.46 3.11
C MET A 89 11.20 13.09 3.61
N THR A 90 11.83 13.93 2.78
CA THR A 90 13.08 14.61 3.13
C THR A 90 12.87 15.59 4.29
N SER A 91 11.79 16.37 4.25
CA SER A 91 11.47 17.35 5.28
C SER A 91 11.10 16.67 6.60
N PHE A 92 10.28 15.62 6.56
CA PHE A 92 9.90 14.84 7.73
C PHE A 92 11.14 14.19 8.38
N LYS A 93 12.03 13.58 7.60
CA LYS A 93 13.25 12.95 8.12
C LYS A 93 14.20 13.94 8.81
N LYS A 94 14.25 15.19 8.36
CA LYS A 94 15.04 16.25 9.01
C LYS A 94 14.41 16.71 10.33
N ALA A 95 13.09 16.76 10.39
CA ALA A 95 12.36 17.25 11.55
C ALA A 95 12.15 16.21 12.66
N PHE A 96 12.06 14.93 12.30
CA PHE A 96 11.69 13.86 13.21
C PHE A 96 12.75 12.76 13.27
N SER A 97 13.23 12.48 14.48
CA SER A 97 14.18 11.40 14.78
C SER A 97 13.51 10.27 15.57
N ASN A 98 14.21 9.16 15.74
CA ASN A 98 13.70 7.95 16.42
C ASN A 98 12.36 7.49 15.84
N VAL A 99 12.24 7.53 14.51
CA VAL A 99 11.01 7.15 13.81
C VAL A 99 10.90 5.63 13.79
N ASN A 100 9.74 5.11 14.18
CA ASN A 100 9.39 3.70 14.11
C ASN A 100 7.97 3.55 13.55
N ILE A 101 7.76 2.54 12.71
CA ILE A 101 6.44 2.14 12.21
C ILE A 101 5.98 0.85 12.89
N GLU A 102 4.73 0.84 13.33
CA GLU A 102 4.03 -0.36 13.76
C GLU A 102 2.85 -0.60 12.81
N PHE A 103 2.81 -1.77 12.18
CA PHE A 103 1.67 -2.21 11.38
C PHE A 103 0.75 -3.03 12.27
N HIS A 104 -0.47 -2.55 12.48
CA HIS A 104 -1.53 -3.27 13.19
C HIS A 104 -2.23 -4.25 12.26
N GLU A 105 -2.48 -3.83 11.02
CA GLU A 105 -3.10 -4.64 9.97
C GLU A 105 -2.44 -4.39 8.62
N VAL A 106 -2.34 -5.46 7.82
CA VAL A 106 -1.96 -5.41 6.40
C VAL A 106 -2.94 -6.29 5.62
N LEU A 107 -3.95 -5.66 5.06
CA LEU A 107 -5.02 -6.32 4.33
C LEU A 107 -4.79 -6.16 2.83
N GLY A 108 -5.13 -7.18 2.04
CA GLY A 108 -4.97 -7.10 0.59
C GLY A 108 -6.10 -7.81 -0.13
N GLU A 109 -6.62 -7.16 -1.17
CA GLU A 109 -7.70 -7.67 -2.02
C GLU A 109 -7.47 -7.21 -3.47
N GLY A 110 -7.24 -8.16 -4.37
CA GLY A 110 -6.91 -7.86 -5.76
C GLY A 110 -5.65 -6.99 -5.87
N ASP A 111 -5.80 -5.78 -6.42
CA ASP A 111 -4.75 -4.78 -6.58
C ASP A 111 -4.62 -3.81 -5.40
N LYS A 112 -5.47 -3.93 -4.39
CA LYS A 112 -5.51 -3.02 -3.23
C LYS A 112 -4.77 -3.60 -2.04
N VAL A 113 -4.08 -2.73 -1.31
CA VAL A 113 -3.50 -3.03 0.00
C VAL A 113 -3.91 -1.95 0.98
N SER A 114 -4.51 -2.34 2.09
CA SER A 114 -4.89 -1.43 3.18
C SER A 114 -4.02 -1.64 4.40
N LEU A 115 -3.59 -0.54 5.01
CA LEU A 115 -2.79 -0.53 6.23
C LEU A 115 -3.53 0.19 7.35
N LEU A 116 -3.50 -0.40 8.54
CA LEU A 116 -3.71 0.30 9.80
C LEU A 116 -2.36 0.34 10.51
N LYS A 117 -1.84 1.54 10.77
CA LYS A 117 -0.49 1.70 11.31
C LYS A 117 -0.35 2.89 12.26
N THR A 118 0.66 2.81 13.10
CA THR A 118 1.08 3.90 13.97
C THR A 118 2.55 4.23 13.73
N ILE A 119 2.85 5.52 13.57
CA ILE A 119 4.22 6.05 13.52
C ILE A 119 4.51 6.73 14.84
N THR A 120 5.63 6.39 15.47
CA THR A 120 6.16 7.12 16.62
C THR A 120 7.43 7.84 16.23
N ALA A 121 7.62 9.08 16.70
CA ALA A 121 8.85 9.84 16.44
C ALA A 121 9.11 10.89 17.53
N THR A 122 10.26 11.56 17.47
CA THR A 122 10.61 12.71 18.31
C THR A 122 10.84 13.95 17.45
N HIS A 123 10.17 15.07 17.74
CA HIS A 123 10.30 16.32 16.99
C HIS A 123 11.60 17.06 17.37
N THR A 124 12.65 16.84 16.58
CA THR A 124 14.04 17.28 16.86
C THR A 124 14.59 18.31 15.88
N GLY A 125 13.87 18.64 14.82
CA GLY A 125 14.21 19.69 13.87
C GLY A 125 13.02 20.62 13.65
N GLU A 126 13.18 21.63 12.79
CA GLU A 126 12.07 22.49 12.38
C GLU A 126 11.15 21.75 11.39
N PHE A 127 9.84 21.87 11.58
CA PHE A 127 8.85 21.34 10.65
C PHE A 127 7.71 22.34 10.42
N LEU A 128 7.47 22.71 9.16
CA LEU A 128 6.39 23.64 8.75
C LEU A 128 6.35 24.92 9.62
N GLY A 129 7.51 25.53 9.85
CA GLY A 129 7.66 26.76 10.63
C GLY A 129 7.64 26.60 12.15
N LYS A 130 7.57 25.35 12.66
CA LYS A 130 7.64 25.07 14.10
C LYS A 130 9.02 24.56 14.46
N ALA A 131 9.72 25.28 15.35
CA ALA A 131 11.03 24.88 15.84
C ALA A 131 10.98 23.55 16.60
N ALA A 132 12.13 22.88 16.72
CA ALA A 132 12.27 21.62 17.43
C ALA A 132 11.76 21.72 18.88
N THR A 133 10.82 20.85 19.25
CA THR A 133 10.16 20.87 20.58
C THR A 133 10.69 19.81 21.54
N GLY A 134 11.37 18.78 21.04
CA GLY A 134 11.76 17.59 21.79
C GLY A 134 10.61 16.66 22.16
N LYS A 135 9.35 16.99 21.81
CA LYS A 135 8.18 16.16 22.09
C LYS A 135 8.23 14.84 21.32
N LYS A 136 7.82 13.77 21.98
CA LYS A 136 7.45 12.52 21.30
C LYS A 136 6.07 12.68 20.68
N VAL A 137 5.90 12.17 19.47
CA VAL A 137 4.65 12.21 18.71
C VAL A 137 4.20 10.81 18.34
N VAL A 138 2.88 10.65 18.20
CA VAL A 138 2.22 9.43 17.76
C VAL A 138 1.27 9.80 16.63
N ILE A 139 1.50 9.25 15.45
CA ILE A 139 0.71 9.50 14.24
C ILE A 139 0.00 8.21 13.89
N ASN A 140 -1.33 8.23 13.87
CA ASN A 140 -2.16 7.11 13.44
C ASN A 140 -2.59 7.32 12.00
N ILE A 141 -2.46 6.28 11.19
CA ILE A 141 -2.70 6.33 9.74
C ILE A 141 -3.53 5.11 9.34
N VAL A 142 -4.58 5.38 8.56
CA VAL A 142 -5.27 4.37 7.76
C VAL A 142 -5.05 4.76 6.31
N GLU A 143 -4.54 3.84 5.50
CA GLU A 143 -4.39 4.08 4.08
C GLU A 143 -4.76 2.86 3.26
N THR A 144 -5.11 3.09 1.99
CA THR A 144 -5.29 2.04 0.99
C THR A 144 -4.61 2.46 -0.30
N ASP A 145 -3.66 1.65 -0.74
CA ASP A 145 -2.93 1.85 -2.00
C ASP A 145 -3.49 0.91 -3.08
N ILE A 146 -3.61 1.42 -4.31
CA ILE A 146 -3.85 0.61 -5.52
C ILE A 146 -2.53 0.42 -6.24
N LEU A 147 -2.26 -0.82 -6.65
CA LEU A 147 -1.06 -1.19 -7.38
C LEU A 147 -1.34 -1.63 -8.80
N LYS A 148 -0.57 -1.11 -9.76
CA LYS A 148 -0.53 -1.60 -11.14
C LYS A 148 0.90 -1.92 -11.52
N ASP A 149 1.13 -3.10 -12.05
CA ASP A 149 2.46 -3.60 -12.45
C ASP A 149 3.52 -3.47 -11.34
N GLY A 150 3.11 -3.68 -10.08
CA GLY A 150 3.98 -3.60 -8.90
C GLY A 150 4.30 -2.17 -8.45
N LYS A 151 3.64 -1.15 -9.00
CA LYS A 151 3.78 0.26 -8.62
C LYS A 151 2.50 0.79 -7.98
N ILE A 152 2.64 1.63 -6.96
CA ILE A 152 1.52 2.33 -6.31
C ILE A 152 1.07 3.46 -7.24
N THR A 153 -0.18 3.40 -7.72
CA THR A 153 -0.73 4.40 -8.66
C THR A 153 -1.76 5.32 -8.01
N ASP A 154 -2.41 4.86 -6.96
CA ASP A 154 -3.48 5.59 -6.30
C ASP A 154 -3.42 5.32 -4.80
N THR A 155 -3.82 6.29 -3.99
CA THR A 155 -3.91 6.14 -2.53
C THR A 155 -5.14 6.85 -1.97
N TRP A 156 -5.74 6.27 -0.93
CA TRP A 156 -6.63 6.96 0.01
C TRP A 156 -5.93 6.93 1.36
N ALA A 157 -5.54 8.07 1.90
CA ALA A 157 -4.86 8.13 3.20
C ALA A 157 -5.55 9.11 4.15
N LEU A 158 -5.74 8.67 5.39
CA LEU A 158 -6.17 9.49 6.51
C LEU A 158 -5.16 9.39 7.63
N SER A 159 -4.73 10.54 8.14
CA SER A 159 -3.85 10.58 9.30
C SER A 159 -4.23 11.70 10.26
N ASN A 160 -3.89 11.52 11.54
CA ASN A 160 -3.96 12.61 12.53
C ASN A 160 -2.69 13.50 12.51
N LEU A 161 -1.82 13.39 11.50
CA LEU A 161 -0.60 14.17 11.40
C LEU A 161 -0.86 15.69 11.47
N PRO A 162 -1.89 16.26 10.80
CA PRO A 162 -2.20 17.69 10.93
C PRO A 162 -2.42 18.15 12.37
N GLN A 163 -3.15 17.35 13.17
CA GLN A 163 -3.40 17.64 14.59
C GLN A 163 -2.12 17.48 15.43
N VAL A 164 -1.28 16.49 15.11
CA VAL A 164 0.04 16.33 15.74
C VAL A 164 0.88 17.57 15.50
N ILE A 165 0.98 18.04 14.25
CA ILE A 165 1.73 19.24 13.88
C ILE A 165 1.19 20.46 14.62
N GLN A 166 -0.13 20.65 14.67
CA GLN A 166 -0.76 21.76 15.38
C GLN A 166 -0.33 21.83 16.86
N ALA A 167 -0.17 20.66 17.51
CA ALA A 167 0.18 20.51 18.92
C ALA A 167 1.68 20.54 19.25
N LEU A 168 2.56 20.58 18.23
CA LEU A 168 4.00 20.82 18.42
C LEU A 168 4.21 22.25 18.94
#